data_AF-A0A1H5LM87-F1
#
_entry.id   AF-A0A1H5LM87-F1
#
_cell.length_a   1.000
_cell.length_b   1.000
_cell.length_c   1.000
_cell.angle_alpha   90.00
_cell.angle_beta   90.00
_cell.angle_gamma   90.00
#
_symmetry.space_group_name_H-M   'P 1'
#
loop_
_entity.id
_entity.type
_entity.pdbx_description
1 polymer ?
#
loop_
_entity_poly.entity_id
_entity_poly.type
_entity_poly.pdbx_seq_one_letter_code
_entity_poly.pdbx_strand_id
1 'polypeptide(L)'
;MTTDVTPELAEALQRGYDRRDRADMAPTIAYFEALLAEHPDHPVLVYEVGGAYDTAGQEETARGHYERALALGLDGDVLRRCLCQYASTLRWLGELDESLAVLDRARREFPDSDSVRVFRALTLNDAQRSDEAVAELLTVVTVHAEATDLGRWAAGLRGLAQWLADGRPE
;
A
#
# COMPACT_ATOMS: atom_id res chain seq x y z
N MET A 1 -23.18 1.97 -2.63
CA MET A 1 -22.69 3.35 -2.92
C MET A 1 -21.79 3.24 -4.12
N THR A 2 -21.80 4.21 -5.02
CA THR A 2 -20.96 4.13 -6.24
C THR A 2 -19.49 4.39 -5.88
N THR A 3 -18.59 3.55 -6.38
CA THR A 3 -17.14 3.75 -6.38
C THR A 3 -16.67 4.54 -7.60
N ASP A 4 -17.59 4.83 -8.54
CA ASP A 4 -17.26 5.44 -9.82
C ASP A 4 -16.79 6.88 -9.63
N VAL A 5 -15.54 7.10 -10.00
CA VAL A 5 -14.96 8.44 -10.09
C VAL A 5 -15.42 9.05 -11.41
N THR A 6 -16.29 10.07 -11.36
CA THR A 6 -16.68 10.82 -12.56
C THR A 6 -15.47 11.55 -13.15
N PRO A 7 -15.48 11.94 -14.44
CA PRO A 7 -14.38 12.70 -15.03
C PRO A 7 -14.06 13.98 -14.24
N GLU A 8 -15.07 14.69 -13.76
CA GLU A 8 -14.91 15.91 -12.97
C GLU A 8 -14.22 15.62 -11.62
N LEU A 9 -14.61 14.51 -10.97
CA LEU A 9 -13.98 14.08 -9.73
C LEU A 9 -12.54 13.61 -9.97
N ALA A 10 -12.27 12.91 -11.07
CA ALA A 10 -10.93 12.50 -11.46
C ALA A 10 -10.01 13.72 -11.67
N GLU A 11 -10.49 14.76 -12.34
CA GLU A 11 -9.77 16.02 -12.48
C GLU A 11 -9.55 16.72 -11.12
N ALA A 12 -10.54 16.68 -10.22
CA ALA A 12 -10.40 17.23 -8.87
C ALA A 12 -9.35 16.48 -8.04
N LEU A 13 -9.32 15.15 -8.12
CA LEU A 13 -8.30 14.31 -7.51
C LEU A 13 -6.91 14.67 -8.05
N GLN A 14 -6.78 14.76 -9.38
CA GLN A 14 -5.51 15.10 -10.03
C GLN A 14 -5.00 16.48 -9.58
N ARG A 15 -5.88 17.48 -9.48
CA ARG A 15 -5.51 18.81 -8.94
C ARG A 15 -4.99 18.73 -7.50
N GLY A 16 -5.56 17.85 -6.68
CA GLY A 16 -5.06 17.62 -5.32
C GLY A 16 -3.65 17.05 -5.32
N TYR A 17 -3.38 16.08 -6.21
CA TYR A 17 -2.05 15.49 -6.37
C TYR A 17 -1.01 16.47 -6.90
N ASP A 18 -1.36 17.27 -7.90
CA ASP A 18 -0.44 18.23 -8.53
C ASP A 18 -0.02 19.34 -7.54
N ARG A 19 -0.90 19.66 -6.58
CA ARG A 19 -0.65 20.68 -5.54
C ARG A 19 -0.03 20.11 -4.27
N ARG A 20 0.16 18.80 -4.19
CA ARG A 20 0.64 18.15 -2.96
C ARG A 20 2.05 18.61 -2.64
N ASP A 21 2.20 19.25 -1.49
CA ASP A 21 3.50 19.57 -0.91
C ASP A 21 3.79 18.61 0.25
N ARG A 22 4.80 17.75 0.08
CA ARG A 22 5.19 16.80 1.13
C ARG A 22 5.92 17.46 2.31
N ALA A 23 6.42 18.70 2.13
CA ALA A 23 7.01 19.48 3.22
C ALA A 23 5.95 20.23 4.03
N ASP A 24 4.80 20.55 3.43
CA ASP A 24 3.63 21.14 4.09
C ASP A 24 2.33 20.50 3.58
N MET A 25 1.89 19.47 4.29
CA MET A 25 0.68 18.72 3.91
C MET A 25 -0.63 19.41 4.28
N ALA A 26 -0.62 20.49 5.09
CA ALA A 26 -1.85 21.10 5.59
C ALA A 26 -2.79 21.61 4.47
N PRO A 27 -2.31 22.29 3.41
CA PRO A 27 -3.16 22.66 2.28
C PRO A 27 -3.72 21.46 1.51
N THR A 28 -2.96 20.36 1.42
CA THR A 28 -3.38 19.14 0.73
C THR A 28 -4.50 18.44 1.50
N ILE A 29 -4.37 18.33 2.81
CA ILE A 29 -5.40 17.78 3.71
C ILE A 29 -6.68 18.60 3.56
N ALA A 30 -6.59 19.93 3.73
CA ALA A 30 -7.75 20.81 3.64
C ALA A 30 -8.46 20.72 2.28
N TYR A 31 -7.71 20.54 1.19
CA TYR A 31 -8.28 20.36 -0.15
C TYR A 31 -9.08 19.06 -0.25
N PHE A 32 -8.51 17.92 0.16
CA PHE A 32 -9.21 16.64 0.07
C PHE A 32 -10.38 16.54 1.06
N GLU A 33 -10.27 17.14 2.24
CA GLU A 33 -11.38 17.25 3.20
C GLU A 33 -12.55 18.06 2.63
N ALA A 34 -12.27 19.19 1.99
CA ALA A 34 -13.30 20.00 1.32
C ALA A 34 -14.00 19.20 0.21
N LEU A 35 -13.23 18.48 -0.60
CA LEU A 35 -13.78 17.63 -1.67
C LEU A 35 -14.63 16.48 -1.10
N LEU A 36 -14.20 15.86 0.00
CA LEU A 36 -14.98 14.84 0.71
C LEU A 36 -16.27 15.42 1.32
N ALA A 37 -16.27 16.68 1.77
CA ALA A 37 -17.46 17.34 2.29
C ALA A 37 -18.52 17.57 1.19
N GLU A 38 -18.09 17.80 -0.06
CA GLU A 38 -18.97 17.91 -1.23
C GLU A 38 -19.51 16.54 -1.69
N HIS A 39 -18.76 15.47 -1.44
CA HIS A 39 -19.11 14.09 -1.79
C HIS A 39 -19.02 13.16 -0.56
N PRO A 40 -19.92 13.30 0.43
CA PRO A 40 -19.86 12.53 1.65
C PRO A 40 -19.84 11.03 1.36
N ASP A 41 -18.99 10.30 2.11
CA ASP A 41 -18.86 8.85 2.03
C ASP A 41 -18.42 8.29 0.65
N HIS A 42 -17.85 9.10 -0.24
CA HIS A 42 -17.22 8.58 -1.44
C HIS A 42 -15.93 7.82 -1.06
N PRO A 43 -15.83 6.49 -1.28
CA PRO A 43 -14.75 5.67 -0.70
C PRO A 43 -13.36 6.11 -1.15
N VAL A 44 -13.19 6.50 -2.42
CA VAL A 44 -11.91 7.01 -2.94
C VAL A 44 -11.49 8.30 -2.22
N LEU A 45 -12.40 9.24 -1.97
CA LEU A 45 -12.06 10.50 -1.29
C LEU A 45 -11.73 10.28 0.18
N VAL A 46 -12.42 9.37 0.86
CA VAL A 46 -12.06 8.98 2.22
C VAL A 46 -10.64 8.39 2.24
N TYR A 47 -10.28 7.57 1.25
CA TYR A 47 -8.92 7.04 1.09
C TYR A 47 -7.89 8.15 0.83
N GLU A 48 -8.18 9.14 -0.03
CA GLU A 48 -7.25 10.26 -0.28
C GLU A 48 -7.01 11.13 0.95
N VAL A 49 -8.06 11.40 1.74
CA VAL A 49 -7.91 12.10 3.03
C VAL A 49 -7.01 11.30 3.96
N GLY A 50 -7.22 9.98 4.05
CA GLY A 50 -6.34 9.08 4.80
C GLY A 50 -4.89 9.15 4.34
N GLY A 51 -4.64 9.07 3.03
CA GLY A 51 -3.30 9.18 2.45
C GLY A 51 -2.63 10.55 2.67
N ALA A 52 -3.41 11.63 2.73
CA ALA A 52 -2.91 12.95 3.06
C ALA A 52 -2.44 13.04 4.52
N TYR A 53 -3.22 12.50 5.47
CA TYR A 53 -2.82 12.42 6.88
C TYR A 53 -1.62 11.49 7.10
N ASP A 54 -1.58 10.34 6.42
CA ASP A 54 -0.47 9.39 6.47
C ASP A 54 0.84 10.04 5.99
N THR A 55 0.78 10.79 4.88
CA THR A 55 1.94 11.55 4.37
C THR A 55 2.37 12.65 5.34
N ALA A 56 1.46 13.18 6.15
CA ALA A 56 1.74 14.18 7.18
C ALA A 56 2.27 13.60 8.50
N GLY A 57 2.43 12.27 8.60
CA GLY A 57 2.83 11.61 9.85
C GLY A 57 1.75 11.64 10.92
N GLN A 58 0.47 11.59 10.52
CA GLN A 58 -0.68 11.49 11.42
C GLN A 58 -1.34 10.12 11.25
N GLU A 59 -0.60 9.07 11.63
CA GLU A 59 -0.92 7.68 11.35
C GLU A 59 -2.25 7.23 11.97
N GLU A 60 -2.54 7.66 13.20
CA GLU A 60 -3.81 7.33 13.88
C GLU A 60 -5.03 7.94 13.16
N THR A 61 -4.91 9.17 12.68
CA THR A 61 -5.96 9.79 11.86
C THR A 61 -6.11 9.05 10.53
N ALA A 62 -4.98 8.75 9.87
CA ALA A 62 -4.97 8.03 8.61
C ALA A 62 -5.62 6.64 8.71
N ARG A 63 -5.32 5.90 9.80
CA ARG A 63 -5.94 4.60 10.11
C ARG A 63 -7.46 4.66 10.04
N GLY A 64 -8.08 5.60 10.74
CA GLY A 64 -9.54 5.73 10.77
C GLY A 64 -10.13 5.99 9.38
N HIS A 65 -9.43 6.78 8.56
CA HIS A 65 -9.84 7.01 7.17
C HIS A 65 -9.69 5.77 6.29
N TYR A 66 -8.58 5.03 6.38
CA TYR A 66 -8.40 3.79 5.62
C TYR A 66 -9.46 2.74 6.00
N GLU A 67 -9.73 2.54 7.28
CA GLU A 67 -10.77 1.63 7.77
C GLU A 67 -12.15 2.02 7.22
N ARG A 68 -12.49 3.32 7.26
CA ARG A 68 -13.74 3.83 6.69
C ARG A 68 -13.80 3.64 5.18
N ALA A 69 -12.73 3.93 4.44
CA ALA A 69 -12.69 3.77 2.98
C ALA A 69 -12.90 2.30 2.58
N LEU A 70 -12.26 1.37 3.29
CA LEU A 70 -12.44 -0.06 3.08
C LEU A 70 -13.87 -0.51 3.39
N ALA A 71 -14.49 0.01 4.46
CA ALA A 71 -15.86 -0.30 4.84
C ALA A 71 -16.90 0.25 3.84
N LEU A 72 -16.61 1.38 3.21
CA LEU A 72 -17.43 1.97 2.15
C LEU A 72 -17.32 1.24 0.80
N GLY A 73 -16.35 0.32 0.69
CA GLY A 73 -16.19 -0.59 -0.44
C GLY A 73 -15.30 -0.02 -1.54
N LEU A 74 -13.98 -0.04 -1.34
CA LEU A 74 -13.01 0.18 -2.43
C LEU A 74 -12.89 -1.06 -3.32
N ASP A 75 -12.55 -0.85 -4.59
CA ASP A 75 -12.25 -1.90 -5.55
C ASP A 75 -11.01 -1.57 -6.41
N GLY A 76 -10.62 -2.54 -7.25
CA GLY A 76 -9.58 -2.38 -8.26
C GLY A 76 -8.23 -1.90 -7.73
N ASP A 77 -7.58 -1.02 -8.50
CA ASP A 77 -6.26 -0.50 -8.14
C ASP A 77 -6.28 0.36 -6.87
N VAL A 78 -7.38 1.09 -6.62
CA VAL A 78 -7.50 1.94 -5.44
C VAL A 78 -7.55 1.09 -4.17
N LEU A 79 -8.30 -0.03 -4.18
CA LEU A 79 -8.29 -0.99 -3.07
C LEU A 79 -6.88 -1.53 -2.81
N ARG A 80 -6.15 -1.94 -3.86
CA ARG A 80 -4.77 -2.42 -3.75
C ARG A 80 -3.85 -1.39 -3.09
N ARG A 81 -3.90 -0.14 -3.54
CA ARG A 81 -3.10 0.97 -2.96
C ARG A 81 -3.50 1.27 -1.52
N CYS A 82 -4.80 1.22 -1.21
CA CYS A 82 -5.31 1.42 0.15
C CYS A 82 -4.80 0.33 1.10
N LEU A 83 -4.86 -0.95 0.71
CA LEU A 83 -4.36 -2.04 1.55
C LEU A 83 -2.85 -1.91 1.82
N CYS A 84 -2.05 -1.56 0.80
CA CYS A 84 -0.62 -1.34 0.97
C CYS A 84 -0.30 -0.19 1.93
N GLN A 85 -0.95 0.97 1.76
CA GLN A 85 -0.70 2.13 2.62
C GLN A 85 -1.24 1.92 4.02
N TYR A 86 -2.44 1.38 4.17
CA TYR A 86 -3.00 1.05 5.49
C TYR A 86 -2.10 0.08 6.26
N ALA A 87 -1.60 -0.96 5.60
CA ALA A 87 -0.62 -1.86 6.22
C ALA A 87 0.67 -1.13 6.62
N SER A 88 1.16 -0.18 5.81
CA SER A 88 2.31 0.65 6.17
C SER A 88 2.03 1.53 7.39
N THR A 89 0.84 2.13 7.49
CA THR A 89 0.40 2.91 8.65
C THR A 89 0.37 2.03 9.91
N LEU A 90 -0.23 0.83 9.84
CA LEU A 90 -0.23 -0.13 10.95
C LEU A 90 1.20 -0.53 11.38
N ARG A 91 2.10 -0.74 10.40
CA ARG A 91 3.51 -1.04 10.68
C ARG A 91 4.20 0.11 11.42
N TRP A 92 3.95 1.37 11.03
CA TRP A 92 4.47 2.54 11.73
C TRP A 92 3.93 2.68 13.16
N LEU A 93 2.67 2.28 13.39
CA LEU A 93 2.06 2.20 14.72
C LEU A 93 2.57 1.01 15.56
N GLY A 94 3.39 0.12 14.99
CA GLY A 94 3.90 -1.09 15.66
C GLY A 94 2.93 -2.28 15.67
N GLU A 95 1.79 -2.17 14.97
CA GLU A 95 0.77 -3.21 14.82
C GLU A 95 1.14 -4.16 13.67
N LEU A 96 2.24 -4.90 13.87
CA LEU A 96 2.87 -5.71 12.83
C LEU A 96 2.00 -6.90 12.39
N ASP A 97 1.28 -7.54 13.31
CA ASP A 97 0.43 -8.70 13.00
C ASP A 97 -0.81 -8.28 12.18
N GLU A 98 -1.43 -7.16 12.56
CA GLU A 98 -2.54 -6.56 11.83
C GLU A 98 -2.09 -6.10 10.44
N SER A 99 -0.92 -5.47 10.35
CA SER A 99 -0.31 -5.09 9.08
C SER A 99 -0.12 -6.29 8.15
N LEU A 100 0.44 -7.39 8.66
CA LEU A 100 0.61 -8.63 7.90
C LEU A 100 -0.74 -9.24 7.49
N ALA A 101 -1.76 -9.18 8.35
CA ALA A 101 -3.09 -9.68 8.01
C ALA A 101 -3.73 -8.89 6.85
N VAL A 102 -3.56 -7.56 6.83
CA VAL A 102 -3.98 -6.69 5.72
C VAL A 102 -3.22 -7.03 4.43
N LEU A 103 -1.91 -7.25 4.52
CA LEU A 103 -1.08 -7.62 3.36
C LEU A 103 -1.36 -9.03 2.84
N ASP A 104 -1.69 -9.97 3.72
CA ASP A 104 -2.11 -11.32 3.34
C ASP A 104 -3.47 -11.28 2.62
N ARG A 105 -4.37 -10.38 3.01
CA ARG A 105 -5.59 -10.08 2.24
C ARG A 105 -5.22 -9.50 0.88
N ALA A 106 -4.36 -8.48 0.83
CA ALA A 106 -3.93 -7.85 -0.41
C ALA A 106 -3.29 -8.85 -1.38
N ARG A 107 -2.49 -9.81 -0.88
CA ARG A 107 -1.86 -10.84 -1.69
C ARG A 107 -2.87 -11.85 -2.26
N ARG A 108 -3.96 -12.12 -1.54
CA ARG A 108 -5.06 -12.98 -2.04
C ARG A 108 -5.85 -12.29 -3.16
N GLU A 109 -6.07 -10.99 -3.04
CA GLU A 109 -6.85 -10.20 -4.02
C GLU A 109 -6.01 -9.74 -5.22
N PHE A 110 -4.71 -9.53 -5.02
CA PHE A 110 -3.75 -9.01 -6.01
C PHE A 110 -2.46 -9.86 -6.04
N PRO A 111 -2.53 -11.15 -6.45
CA PRO A 111 -1.41 -12.09 -6.34
C PRO A 111 -0.16 -11.69 -7.14
N ASP A 112 -0.35 -10.94 -8.23
CA ASP A 112 0.71 -10.49 -9.13
C ASP A 112 1.24 -9.08 -8.79
N SER A 113 0.81 -8.49 -7.67
CA SER A 113 1.25 -7.14 -7.31
C SER A 113 2.61 -7.13 -6.61
N ASP A 114 3.63 -6.63 -7.30
CA ASP A 114 4.95 -6.41 -6.69
C ASP A 114 4.90 -5.47 -5.50
N SER A 115 4.09 -4.42 -5.57
CA SER A 115 3.95 -3.48 -4.45
C SER A 115 3.46 -4.19 -3.18
N VAL A 116 2.51 -5.12 -3.30
CA VAL A 116 2.00 -5.88 -2.15
C VAL A 116 3.12 -6.72 -1.55
N ARG A 117 3.94 -7.37 -2.39
CA ARG A 117 5.11 -8.13 -1.94
C ARG A 117 6.13 -7.25 -1.23
N VAL A 118 6.43 -6.08 -1.79
CA VAL A 118 7.38 -5.12 -1.19
C VAL A 118 6.88 -4.61 0.16
N PHE A 119 5.63 -4.15 0.27
CA PHE A 119 5.07 -3.69 1.55
C PHE A 119 5.00 -4.82 2.58
N ARG A 120 4.73 -6.06 2.14
CA ARG A 120 4.80 -7.24 3.01
C ARG A 120 6.21 -7.52 3.50
N ALA A 121 7.21 -7.43 2.63
CA ALA A 121 8.62 -7.59 3.00
C ALA A 121 9.05 -6.57 4.07
N LEU A 122 8.64 -5.30 3.93
CA LEU A 122 8.95 -4.27 4.92
C LEU A 122 8.37 -4.62 6.30
N THR A 123 7.13 -5.08 6.34
CA THR A 123 6.46 -5.48 7.59
C THR A 123 7.10 -6.72 8.20
N LEU A 124 7.42 -7.73 7.38
CA LEU A 124 8.14 -8.93 7.82
C LEU A 124 9.51 -8.59 8.42
N ASN A 125 10.24 -7.67 7.79
CA ASN A 125 11.54 -7.24 8.31
C ASN A 125 11.41 -6.61 9.70
N ASP A 126 10.45 -5.70 9.89
CA ASP A 126 10.22 -5.07 11.20
C ASP A 126 9.78 -6.10 12.24
N ALA A 127 9.04 -7.12 11.82
CA ALA A 127 8.65 -8.29 12.63
C ALA A 127 9.80 -9.29 12.86
N GLN A 128 11.05 -8.97 12.49
CA GLN A 128 12.23 -9.83 12.62
C GLN A 128 12.14 -11.15 11.84
N ARG A 129 11.29 -11.22 10.81
CA ARG A 129 11.14 -12.34 9.87
C ARG A 129 11.95 -12.07 8.60
N SER A 130 13.25 -11.81 8.76
CA SER A 130 14.11 -11.31 7.69
C SER A 130 14.24 -12.25 6.49
N ASP A 131 14.22 -13.56 6.69
CA ASP A 131 14.31 -14.52 5.57
C ASP A 131 13.09 -14.43 4.66
N GLU A 132 11.90 -14.40 5.23
CA GLU A 132 10.66 -14.22 4.47
C GLU A 132 10.62 -12.86 3.78
N ALA A 133 11.13 -11.81 4.42
CA ALA A 133 11.23 -10.49 3.80
C ALA A 133 12.14 -10.51 2.56
N VAL A 134 13.31 -11.14 2.68
CA VAL A 134 14.25 -11.30 1.55
C VAL A 134 13.64 -12.17 0.46
N ALA A 135 12.90 -13.22 0.81
CA ALA A 135 12.20 -14.06 -0.17
C ALA A 135 11.19 -13.27 -1.02
N GLU A 136 10.38 -12.41 -0.39
CA GLU A 136 9.44 -11.54 -1.11
C GLU A 136 10.18 -10.58 -2.07
N LEU A 137 11.26 -9.94 -1.61
CA LEU A 137 12.05 -9.03 -2.45
C LEU A 137 12.78 -9.76 -3.59
N LEU A 138 13.35 -10.94 -3.34
CA LEU A 138 13.99 -11.76 -4.37
C LEU A 138 12.98 -12.19 -5.45
N THR A 139 11.74 -12.47 -5.05
CA THR A 139 10.67 -12.78 -5.99
C THR A 139 10.43 -11.58 -6.92
N VAL A 140 10.27 -10.37 -6.37
CA VAL A 140 10.05 -9.15 -7.18
C VAL A 140 11.21 -8.89 -8.15
N VAL A 141 12.46 -8.88 -7.67
CA VAL A 141 13.61 -8.55 -8.53
C VAL A 141 13.86 -9.58 -9.62
N THR A 142 13.50 -10.85 -9.39
CA THR A 142 13.69 -11.91 -10.40
C THR A 142 12.57 -11.99 -11.41
N VAL A 143 11.38 -11.49 -11.10
CA VAL A 143 10.29 -11.26 -12.07
C VAL A 143 10.69 -10.21 -13.09
N HIS A 144 11.38 -9.16 -12.66
CA HIS A 144 11.86 -8.04 -13.51
C HIS A 144 13.35 -8.13 -13.81
N ALA A 145 13.90 -9.34 -13.94
CA ALA A 145 15.34 -9.55 -14.08
C ALA A 145 15.91 -8.88 -15.34
N GLU A 146 15.09 -8.67 -16.37
CA GLU A 146 15.43 -7.98 -17.61
C GLU A 146 15.64 -6.47 -17.45
N ALA A 147 15.13 -5.86 -16.38
CA ALA A 147 15.39 -4.47 -16.04
C ALA A 147 16.81 -4.26 -15.46
N THR A 148 17.57 -5.33 -15.25
CA THR A 148 18.91 -5.36 -14.64
C THR A 148 19.83 -6.36 -15.36
N ASP A 149 21.05 -6.56 -14.88
CA ASP A 149 21.97 -7.60 -15.39
C ASP A 149 21.70 -9.00 -14.77
N LEU A 150 20.62 -9.16 -14.01
CA LEU A 150 20.28 -10.36 -13.26
C LEU A 150 19.80 -11.53 -14.12
N GLY A 151 19.57 -11.34 -15.43
CA GLY A 151 19.00 -12.37 -16.30
C GLY A 151 19.68 -13.75 -16.21
N ARG A 152 21.02 -13.80 -16.14
CA ARG A 152 21.75 -15.07 -16.01
C ARG A 152 21.66 -15.72 -14.62
N TRP A 153 21.25 -14.96 -13.61
CA TRP A 153 21.16 -15.38 -12.20
C TRP A 153 19.71 -15.62 -11.75
N ALA A 154 18.72 -15.16 -12.51
CA ALA A 154 17.31 -15.15 -12.14
C ALA A 154 16.78 -16.52 -11.72
N ALA A 155 17.20 -17.61 -12.38
CA ALA A 155 16.79 -18.96 -11.99
C ALA A 155 17.33 -19.37 -10.60
N GLY A 156 18.60 -19.09 -10.32
CA GLY A 156 19.21 -19.39 -9.02
C GLY A 156 18.64 -18.56 -7.89
N LEU A 157 18.43 -17.26 -8.13
CA LEU A 157 17.84 -16.35 -7.15
C LEU A 157 16.37 -16.69 -6.85
N ARG A 158 15.60 -17.17 -7.84
CA ARG A 158 14.25 -17.71 -7.59
C ARG A 158 14.28 -18.94 -6.69
N GLY A 159 15.23 -19.85 -6.90
CA GLY A 159 15.43 -20.99 -6.01
C GLY A 159 15.77 -20.57 -4.58
N LEU A 160 16.62 -19.56 -4.42
CA LEU A 160 16.95 -19.01 -3.11
C LEU A 160 15.76 -18.32 -2.43
N ALA A 161 14.95 -17.58 -3.19
CA ALA A 161 13.72 -16.97 -2.68
C ALA A 161 12.78 -18.03 -2.10
N GLN A 162 12.57 -19.12 -2.83
CA GLN A 162 11.74 -20.23 -2.37
C GLN A 162 12.31 -20.87 -1.10
N TRP A 163 13.62 -21.16 -1.07
CA TRP A 163 14.27 -21.74 0.10
C TRP A 163 14.15 -20.86 1.35
N LEU A 164 14.28 -19.54 1.20
CA LEU A 164 14.09 -18.60 2.32
C LEU A 164 12.63 -18.53 2.79
N ALA A 165 11.67 -18.60 1.87
CA ALA A 165 10.25 -18.63 2.20
C ALA A 165 9.84 -19.92 2.94
N ASP A 166 10.45 -21.05 2.58
CA ASP A 166 10.19 -22.35 3.21
C ASP A 166 10.83 -22.50 4.61
N GLY A 167 11.72 -21.56 4.97
CA GLY A 167 12.48 -21.56 6.22
C GLY A 167 13.80 -22.32 6.12
N ARG A 168 14.81 -21.85 6.87
CA ARG A 168 16.11 -22.51 6.92
C ARG A 168 15.98 -23.83 7.69
N PRO A 169 16.48 -24.96 7.15
CA PRO A 169 16.61 -26.18 7.94
C PRO A 169 17.56 -25.95 9.14
N GLU A 170 17.24 -26.60 10.26
CA GLU A 170 18.04 -26.59 11.50
C GLU A 170 19.44 -27.20 11.31
#